data_AF-W9X7F8-F1
#
_entry.id   AF-W9X7F8-F1
#
_cell.length_a   1.000
_cell.length_b   1.000
_cell.length_c   1.000
_cell.angle_alpha   90.00
_cell.angle_beta   90.00
_cell.angle_gamma   90.00
#
_symmetry.space_group_name_H-M   'P 1'
#
loop_
_entity.id
_entity.type
_entity.pdbx_description
1 polymer ?
#
loop_
_entity_poly.entity_id
_entity_poly.type
_entity_poly.pdbx_seq_one_letter_code
_entity_poly.pdbx_strand_id
1 'polypeptide(L)'
;MATPQGKIVVTHINADGKAAFLPDLSVQPVQLPGASIRRIWDTPAVPVPKCVIAPGDVSPWHSTSSVDLGFIMAGEIVLMLDGGEEKTLSAGDMFIQQATNHAWANRSSLPGRYYTFLVASQMGGERRITHCVNC
;
A
#
# COMPACT_ATOMS: atom_id res chain seq x y z
N MET A 1 -25.01 -20.39 -0.12
CA MET A 1 -24.20 -20.39 1.11
C MET A 1 -24.35 -19.03 1.78
N ALA A 2 -24.53 -18.99 3.11
CA ALA A 2 -24.57 -17.72 3.84
C ALA A 2 -23.21 -17.01 3.72
N THR A 3 -23.21 -15.70 3.52
CA THR A 3 -22.00 -14.88 3.45
C THR A 3 -21.28 -14.96 4.81
N PRO A 4 -20.00 -15.36 4.87
CA PRO A 4 -19.28 -15.46 6.14
C PRO A 4 -19.21 -14.08 6.82
N GLN A 5 -19.76 -13.97 8.03
CA GLN A 5 -19.62 -12.77 8.87
C GLN A 5 -18.25 -12.84 9.54
N GLY A 6 -17.31 -12.05 9.01
CA GLY A 6 -15.96 -11.92 9.57
C GLY A 6 -15.90 -10.79 10.59
N LYS A 7 -14.79 -10.75 11.32
CA LYS A 7 -14.40 -9.62 12.18
C LYS A 7 -13.08 -9.04 11.71
N ILE A 8 -12.91 -7.74 11.92
CA ILE A 8 -11.66 -7.01 11.70
C ILE A 8 -11.02 -6.87 13.07
N VAL A 9 -9.85 -7.48 13.24
CA VAL A 9 -9.07 -7.40 14.47
C VAL A 9 -8.05 -6.29 14.30
N VAL A 10 -8.00 -5.38 15.26
CA VAL A 10 -7.09 -4.23 15.23
C VAL A 10 -6.18 -4.26 16.45
N THR A 11 -4.88 -4.05 16.23
CA THR A 11 -3.87 -3.98 17.30
C THR A 11 -3.33 -2.57 17.45
N HIS A 12 -2.93 -2.19 18.66
CA HIS A 12 -2.28 -0.91 18.95
C HIS A 12 -1.24 -1.07 20.08
N ILE A 13 -0.49 0.00 20.36
CA ILE A 13 0.34 0.11 21.57
C ILE A 13 -0.44 0.90 22.62
N ASN A 14 -0.69 0.28 23.79
CA ASN A 14 -1.46 0.90 24.87
C ASN A 14 -0.62 1.94 25.67
N ALA A 15 -1.24 2.57 26.67
CA ALA A 15 -0.59 3.57 27.51
C ALA A 15 0.67 3.06 28.24
N ASP A 16 0.79 1.75 28.46
CA ASP A 16 1.94 1.11 29.12
C ASP A 16 3.04 0.70 28.12
N GLY A 17 2.91 1.08 26.84
CA GLY A 17 3.86 0.71 25.79
C GLY A 17 3.78 -0.77 25.37
N LYS A 18 2.67 -1.46 25.66
CA LYS A 18 2.46 -2.88 25.33
C LYS A 18 1.53 -3.04 24.13
N ALA A 19 1.77 -4.09 23.34
CA ALA A 19 0.85 -4.49 22.28
C ALA A 19 -0.48 -4.96 22.86
N ALA A 20 -1.59 -4.42 22.35
CA ALA A 20 -2.94 -4.72 22.81
C ALA A 20 -3.94 -4.72 21.65
N PHE A 21 -5.08 -5.36 21.86
CA PHE A 21 -6.21 -5.32 20.92
C PHE A 21 -7.10 -4.11 21.18
N LEU A 22 -7.59 -3.49 20.11
CA LEU A 22 -8.79 -2.67 20.16
C LEU A 22 -10.03 -3.58 20.03
N PRO A 23 -11.24 -3.08 20.35
CA PRO A 23 -12.46 -3.85 20.13
C PRO A 23 -12.58 -4.35 18.68
N ASP A 24 -13.03 -5.59 18.53
CA ASP A 24 -13.29 -6.20 17.22
C ASP A 24 -14.29 -5.33 16.42
N LEU A 25 -13.94 -4.99 15.18
CA LEU A 25 -14.88 -4.30 14.28
C LEU A 25 -15.61 -5.33 13.42
N SER A 26 -16.89 -5.08 13.16
CA SER A 26 -17.66 -5.94 12.25
C SER A 26 -17.28 -5.66 10.80
N VAL A 27 -17.09 -6.71 10.00
CA VAL A 27 -16.92 -6.57 8.55
C VAL A 27 -18.25 -6.15 7.94
N GLN A 28 -18.38 -4.87 7.59
CA GLN A 28 -19.61 -4.34 6.99
C GLN A 28 -19.62 -4.56 5.47
N PRO A 29 -20.62 -5.27 4.91
CA PRO A 29 -20.81 -5.32 3.47
C PRO A 29 -21.37 -3.99 2.97
N VAL A 30 -20.75 -3.45 1.91
CA VAL A 30 -21.29 -2.36 1.11
C VAL A 30 -21.80 -2.96 -0.18
N GLN A 31 -23.08 -2.76 -0.47
CA GLN A 31 -23.71 -3.27 -1.67
C GLN A 31 -23.58 -2.28 -2.83
N LEU A 32 -23.12 -2.79 -3.96
CA LEU A 32 -23.04 -2.10 -5.23
C LEU A 32 -23.89 -2.87 -6.28
N PRO A 33 -24.30 -2.25 -7.38
CA PRO A 33 -24.95 -2.97 -8.48
C PRO A 33 -24.05 -4.10 -8.99
N GLY A 34 -24.45 -5.35 -8.75
CA GLY A 34 -23.70 -6.55 -9.18
C GLY A 34 -22.50 -6.95 -8.32
N ALA A 35 -22.22 -6.25 -7.21
CA ALA A 35 -21.07 -6.57 -6.35
C ALA A 35 -21.34 -6.30 -4.86
N SER A 36 -20.67 -7.06 -3.99
CA SER A 36 -20.62 -6.79 -2.56
C SER A 36 -19.16 -6.57 -2.17
N ILE A 37 -18.82 -5.37 -1.70
CA ILE A 37 -17.48 -5.06 -1.21
C ILE A 37 -17.48 -5.06 0.33
N ARG A 38 -16.34 -5.37 0.94
CA ARG A 38 -16.17 -5.35 2.39
C ARG A 38 -15.24 -4.20 2.75
N ARG A 39 -15.71 -3.26 3.59
CA ARG A 39 -14.84 -2.20 4.11
C ARG A 39 -13.87 -2.84 5.11
N ILE A 40 -12.57 -2.80 4.80
CA ILE A 40 -11.50 -3.41 5.63
C ILE A 40 -11.05 -2.45 6.73
N TRP A 41 -11.13 -1.14 6.50
CA TRP A 41 -10.70 -0.13 7.45
C TRP A 41 -11.50 1.17 7.27
N ASP A 42 -11.76 1.86 8.38
CA ASP A 42 -12.30 3.21 8.42
C ASP A 42 -11.55 3.98 9.50
N THR A 43 -11.07 5.18 9.19
CA THR A 43 -10.43 6.05 10.19
C THR A 43 -10.85 7.48 9.95
N PRO A 44 -11.30 8.21 11.00
CA PRO A 44 -11.68 9.61 10.87
C PRO A 44 -10.49 10.52 10.51
N ALA A 45 -9.26 10.02 10.67
CA ALA A 45 -8.04 10.65 10.19
C ALA A 45 -7.16 9.59 9.52
N VAL A 46 -6.89 9.76 8.22
CA VAL A 46 -5.89 8.93 7.53
C VAL A 46 -4.53 9.27 8.17
N PRO A 47 -3.81 8.30 8.77
CA PRO A 47 -2.49 8.57 9.32
C PRO A 47 -1.59 9.18 8.24
N VAL A 48 -0.52 9.86 8.63
CA VAL A 48 0.51 10.18 7.64
C VAL A 48 1.19 8.87 7.25
N PRO A 49 1.26 8.49 5.96
CA PRO A 49 1.98 7.29 5.56
C PRO A 49 3.44 7.39 5.98
N LYS A 50 4.00 6.28 6.46
CA LYS A 50 5.44 6.18 6.73
C LYS A 50 6.25 6.20 5.43
N CYS A 51 5.69 5.66 4.35
CA CYS A 51 6.27 5.73 3.01
C CYS A 51 6.26 7.18 2.51
N VAL A 52 7.40 7.85 2.68
CA VAL A 52 7.66 9.21 2.23
C VAL A 52 8.92 9.19 1.37
N ILE A 53 8.87 9.82 0.20
CA ILE A 53 10.05 10.02 -0.65
C ILE A 53 10.35 11.51 -0.63
N ALA A 54 11.53 11.88 -0.13
CA ALA A 54 11.93 13.28 -0.03
C ALA A 54 12.15 13.88 -1.43
N PRO A 55 12.05 15.22 -1.58
CA PRO A 55 12.37 15.89 -2.84
C PRO A 55 13.77 15.49 -3.36
N GLY A 56 13.84 15.06 -4.62
CA GLY A 56 15.07 14.64 -5.27
C GLY A 56 15.51 13.19 -4.98
N ASP A 57 14.88 12.50 -4.04
CA ASP A 57 15.25 11.12 -3.69
C ASP A 57 14.74 10.10 -4.69
N VAL A 58 15.46 8.98 -4.75
CA VAL A 58 15.12 7.79 -5.52
C VAL A 58 15.24 6.57 -4.62
N SER A 59 14.20 5.75 -4.55
CA SER A 59 14.24 4.48 -3.82
C SER A 59 15.17 3.48 -4.52
N PRO A 60 15.70 2.48 -3.80
CA PRO A 60 16.37 1.36 -4.45
C PRO A 60 15.45 0.66 -5.46
N TRP A 61 16.06 0.14 -6.53
CA TRP A 61 15.40 -0.80 -7.44
C TRP A 61 15.12 -2.11 -6.70
N HIS A 62 13.88 -2.57 -6.76
CA HIS A 62 13.47 -3.80 -6.09
C HIS A 62 12.23 -4.45 -6.72
N SER A 63 12.01 -5.71 -6.37
CA SER A 63 10.78 -6.45 -6.63
C SER A 63 10.42 -7.31 -5.44
N THR A 64 9.12 -7.52 -5.25
CA THR A 64 8.55 -8.36 -4.21
C THR A 64 7.65 -9.41 -4.86
N SER A 65 7.59 -10.62 -4.29
CA SER A 65 6.62 -11.64 -4.71
C SER A 65 5.23 -11.30 -4.16
N SER A 66 4.68 -10.19 -4.62
CA SER A 66 3.39 -9.64 -4.20
C SER A 66 2.66 -8.96 -5.34
N VAL A 67 1.35 -8.79 -5.15
CA VAL A 67 0.57 -7.78 -5.84
C VAL A 67 0.38 -6.63 -4.88
N ASP A 68 0.81 -5.44 -5.29
CA ASP A 68 0.76 -4.25 -4.45
C ASP A 68 -0.38 -3.36 -4.96
N LEU A 69 -1.32 -3.04 -4.07
CA LEU A 69 -2.37 -2.07 -4.32
C LEU A 69 -1.98 -0.78 -3.60
N GLY A 70 -1.65 0.27 -4.34
CA GLY A 70 -1.22 1.52 -3.74
C GLY A 70 -2.04 2.72 -4.17
N PHE A 71 -1.95 3.77 -3.36
CA PHE A 71 -2.57 5.05 -3.64
C PHE A 71 -1.66 6.20 -3.21
N ILE A 72 -1.58 7.24 -4.02
CA ILE A 72 -0.83 8.45 -3.71
C ILE A 72 -1.70 9.35 -2.83
N MET A 73 -1.19 9.67 -1.65
CA MET A 73 -1.87 10.53 -0.69
C MET A 73 -1.58 12.01 -0.98
N ALA A 74 -0.30 12.35 -1.17
CA ALA A 74 0.11 13.73 -1.43
C ALA A 74 1.39 13.80 -2.28
N GLY A 75 1.56 14.95 -2.93
CA GLY A 75 2.70 15.21 -3.81
C GLY A 75 2.61 14.44 -5.11
N GLU A 76 3.75 14.30 -5.75
CA GLU A 76 3.92 13.57 -7.00
C GLU A 76 5.09 12.60 -6.87
N ILE A 77 4.91 11.39 -7.40
CA ILE A 77 5.94 10.34 -7.38
C ILE A 77 6.01 9.71 -8.77
N VAL A 78 7.23 9.51 -9.26
CA VAL A 78 7.49 8.80 -10.51
C VAL A 78 7.74 7.32 -10.19
N LEU A 79 6.89 6.46 -10.72
CA LEU A 79 7.12 5.01 -10.76
C LEU A 79 7.97 4.69 -11.99
N MET A 80 9.13 4.07 -11.77
CA MET A 80 10.07 3.68 -12.81
C MET A 80 10.14 2.15 -12.89
N LEU A 81 10.15 1.60 -14.09
CA LEU A 81 10.30 0.17 -14.37
C LEU A 81 11.65 -0.09 -15.06
N ASP A 82 12.20 -1.28 -14.87
CA ASP A 82 13.53 -1.66 -15.37
C ASP A 82 13.64 -1.75 -16.90
N GLY A 83 12.50 -1.82 -17.61
CA GLY A 83 12.41 -1.65 -19.06
C GLY A 83 12.57 -0.20 -19.55
N GLY A 84 12.74 0.78 -18.65
CA GLY A 84 12.88 2.20 -18.97
C GLY A 84 11.55 2.95 -19.08
N GLU A 85 10.42 2.28 -18.83
CA GLU A 85 9.11 2.93 -18.75
C GLU A 85 8.93 3.65 -17.41
N GLU A 86 8.32 4.83 -17.45
CA GLU A 86 8.02 5.63 -16.26
C GLU A 86 6.63 6.24 -16.32
N LYS A 87 6.00 6.41 -15.15
CA LYS A 87 4.76 7.17 -14.99
C LYS A 87 4.82 8.06 -13.75
N THR A 88 4.44 9.31 -13.89
CA THR A 88 4.16 10.20 -12.76
C THR A 88 2.77 9.92 -12.22
N LEU A 89 2.66 9.74 -10.90
CA LEU A 89 1.43 9.57 -10.15
C LEU A 89 1.27 10.75 -9.19
N SER A 90 0.11 11.39 -9.19
CA SER A 90 -0.22 12.55 -8.36
C SER A 90 -1.23 12.15 -7.28
N ALA A 91 -1.41 13.02 -6.28
CA ALA A 91 -2.37 12.79 -5.18
C ALA A 91 -3.76 12.35 -5.69
N GLY A 92 -4.25 11.23 -5.17
CA GLY A 92 -5.50 10.59 -5.60
C GLY A 92 -5.33 9.44 -6.60
N ASP A 93 -4.18 9.33 -7.27
CA ASP A 93 -3.92 8.23 -8.19
C ASP A 93 -3.72 6.91 -7.45
N MET A 94 -4.11 5.83 -8.12
CA MET A 94 -3.95 4.46 -7.64
C MET A 94 -3.07 3.66 -8.60
N PHE A 95 -2.35 2.68 -8.06
CA PHE A 95 -1.53 1.77 -8.86
C PHE A 95 -1.70 0.31 -8.42
N ILE A 96 -1.48 -0.59 -9.36
CA ILE A 96 -1.43 -2.04 -9.14
C ILE A 96 -0.07 -2.50 -9.63
N GLN A 97 0.81 -2.92 -8.72
CA GLN A 97 2.14 -3.43 -9.04
C GLN A 97 2.12 -4.96 -8.99
N GLN A 98 2.54 -5.63 -10.06
CA GLN A 98 2.43 -7.09 -10.19
C GLN A 98 3.81 -7.76 -10.22
N ALA A 99 4.50 -7.79 -9.08
CA ALA A 99 5.84 -8.37 -8.93
C ALA A 99 6.88 -7.82 -9.94
N THR A 100 6.72 -6.58 -10.38
CA THR A 100 7.62 -5.89 -11.30
C THR A 100 8.79 -5.27 -10.55
N ASN A 101 9.97 -5.32 -11.17
CA ASN A 101 11.14 -4.63 -10.66
C ASN A 101 10.99 -3.13 -10.91
N HIS A 102 11.04 -2.36 -9.84
CA HIS A 102 10.68 -0.95 -9.88
C HIS A 102 11.47 -0.11 -8.88
N ALA A 103 11.49 1.18 -9.12
CA ALA A 103 11.96 2.21 -8.20
C ALA A 103 10.99 3.40 -8.21
N TRP A 104 11.02 4.16 -7.13
CA TRP A 104 10.20 5.34 -6.94
C TRP A 104 11.08 6.57 -6.84
N ALA A 105 10.83 7.57 -7.67
CA ALA A 105 11.57 8.83 -7.64
C ALA A 105 10.64 9.99 -7.30
N ASN A 106 11.10 10.93 -6.49
CA ASN A 106 10.40 12.19 -6.30
C ASN A 106 11.19 13.30 -7.01
N ARG A 107 10.68 13.73 -8.17
CA ARG A 107 11.29 14.81 -8.97
C ARG A 107 10.68 16.19 -8.67
N SER A 108 9.76 16.26 -7.69
CA SER A 108 9.10 17.50 -7.30
C SER A 108 9.87 18.21 -6.16
N SER A 109 9.43 19.41 -5.81
CA SER A 109 9.96 20.19 -4.68
C SER A 109 9.31 19.88 -3.33
N LEU A 110 8.29 19.01 -3.31
CA LEU A 110 7.52 18.66 -2.11
C LEU A 110 7.61 17.15 -1.82
N PRO A 111 7.50 16.70 -0.56
CA PRO A 111 7.51 15.27 -0.25
C PRO A 111 6.33 14.53 -0.91
N GLY A 112 6.63 13.40 -1.55
CA GLY A 112 5.64 12.44 -2.02
C GLY A 112 5.26 11.47 -0.91
N ARG A 113 3.96 11.19 -0.75
CA ARG A 113 3.44 10.29 0.29
C ARG A 113 2.42 9.33 -0.30
N TYR A 114 2.55 8.04 0.01
CA TYR A 114 1.68 7.02 -0.55
C TYR A 114 1.49 5.86 0.43
N TYR A 115 0.44 5.08 0.21
CA TYR A 115 0.26 3.79 0.87
C TYR A 115 0.41 2.67 -0.14
N THR A 116 0.80 1.51 0.34
CA THR A 116 0.80 0.27 -0.43
C THR A 116 0.30 -0.87 0.45
N PHE A 117 -0.62 -1.66 -0.08
CA PHE A 117 -1.13 -2.90 0.50
C PHE A 117 -0.54 -4.05 -0.31
N LEU A 118 0.40 -4.78 0.30
CA LEU A 118 1.06 -5.90 -0.35
C LEU A 118 0.30 -7.18 -0.05
N VAL A 119 -0.15 -7.85 -1.10
CA VAL A 119 -0.71 -9.20 -1.02
C VAL A 119 0.36 -10.15 -1.54
N ALA A 120 0.93 -10.98 -0.66
CA ALA A 120 1.89 -12.01 -1.06
C ALA A 120 1.26 -12.88 -2.16
N SER A 121 1.99 -13.05 -3.25
CA SER A 121 1.50 -13.75 -4.43
C SER A 121 2.62 -14.55 -5.08
N GLN A 122 2.33 -15.81 -5.43
CA GLN A 122 3.24 -16.64 -6.22
C GLN A 122 3.14 -16.25 -7.70
N MET A 123 3.59 -15.05 -8.03
CA MET A 123 3.64 -14.57 -9.41
C MET A 123 5.05 -14.80 -9.96
N GLY A 124 5.22 -15.82 -10.81
CA GLY A 124 6.41 -16.05 -11.64
C GLY A 124 7.60 -16.72 -10.93
N GLY A 125 8.24 -17.68 -11.63
CA GLY A 125 9.33 -18.51 -11.12
C GLY A 125 10.60 -17.77 -10.69
N GLU A 126 11.46 -18.48 -9.96
CA GLU A 126 12.75 -18.10 -9.36
C GLU A 126 13.38 -16.81 -9.93
N ARG A 127 12.96 -15.64 -9.43
CA ARG A 127 13.68 -14.39 -9.66
C ARG A 127 14.08 -13.78 -8.33
N ARG A 128 15.34 -13.34 -8.31
CA ARG A 128 16.09 -12.92 -7.13
C ARG A 128 15.35 -11.79 -6.41
N ILE A 129 14.84 -12.11 -5.23
CA ILE A 129 14.13 -11.18 -4.36
C ILE A 129 15.15 -10.19 -3.80
N THR A 130 14.92 -8.89 -3.99
CA THR A 130 15.62 -7.84 -3.25
C THR A 130 14.57 -7.14 -2.40
N HIS A 131 14.52 -7.48 -1.11
CA HIS A 131 13.58 -6.86 -0.17
C HIS A 131 13.90 -5.37 -0.03
N CYS A 132 12.89 -4.50 -0.19
CA CYS A 132 13.01 -3.10 0.19
C CYS A 132 12.97 -3.00 1.72
N VAL A 133 14.14 -2.86 2.33
CA VAL A 133 14.27 -2.59 3.77
C VAL A 133 14.24 -1.06 3.90
N ASN A 134 13.16 -0.52 4.47
CA ASN A 134 12.92 0.89 4.84
C ASN A 134 11.99 1.73 3.93
N CYS A 135 10.73 1.30 3.82
CA CYS A 135 9.61 2.26 3.72
C CYS A 135 8.83 2.35 5.05
#